data_AF-A0A962SW56-F1
#
_entry.id   AF-A0A962SW56-F1
#
_cell.length_a   1.000
_cell.length_b   1.000
_cell.length_c   1.000
_cell.angle_alpha   90.00
_cell.angle_beta   90.00
_cell.angle_gamma   90.00
#
_symmetry.space_group_name_H-M   'P 1'
#
loop_
_entity.id
_entity.type
_entity.pdbx_description
1 polymer ?
#
loop_
_entity_poly.entity_id
_entity_poly.type
_entity_poly.pdbx_seq_one_letter_code
_entity_poly.pdbx_strand_id
1 'polypeptide(L)' 'VAASEWAERQPEPVDLSDDPHGLGRELFAVFRANATGAEQGAITFGTLENATATPIPDAAPVHDHVRFTQEEAP' A
#
# COMPACT_ATOMS: atom_id res chain seq x y z
N VAL A 1 -14.23 8.77 19.24
CA VAL A 1 -14.90 7.46 19.38
C VAL A 1 -14.07 6.61 20.30
N ALA A 2 -14.66 6.06 21.36
CA ALA A 2 -13.95 5.16 22.27
C ALA A 2 -13.67 3.80 21.57
N ALA A 3 -12.68 3.04 22.03
CA ALA A 3 -12.34 1.75 21.42
C ALA A 3 -13.51 0.75 21.45
N SER A 4 -14.30 0.75 22.54
CA SER A 4 -15.51 -0.07 22.67
C SER A 4 -16.56 0.31 21.64
N GLU A 5 -16.83 1.61 21.48
CA GLU A 5 -17.77 2.15 20.50
C GLU A 5 -17.33 1.87 19.05
N TRP A 6 -16.02 1.84 18.78
CA TRP A 6 -15.50 1.47 17.46
C TRP A 6 -15.68 -0.02 17.17
N ALA A 7 -15.41 -0.88 18.15
CA ALA A 7 -15.52 -2.33 18.03
C ALA A 7 -16.97 -2.82 17.78
N GLU A 8 -17.96 -2.05 18.21
CA GLU A 8 -19.38 -2.35 17.99
C GLU A 8 -19.85 -2.05 16.54
N ARG A 9 -19.07 -1.31 15.76
CA ARG A 9 -19.46 -0.92 14.40
C ARG A 9 -19.36 -2.10 13.45
N GLN A 10 -20.38 -2.24 12.60
CA GLN A 10 -20.33 -3.16 11.47
C GLN A 10 -19.90 -2.39 10.22
N PRO A 11 -18.88 -2.84 9.48
CA PRO A 11 -18.52 -2.25 8.20
C PRO A 11 -19.64 -2.51 7.18
N GLU A 12 -20.01 -1.47 6.43
CA GLU A 12 -20.97 -1.61 5.34
C GLU A 12 -20.34 -2.43 4.21
N PRO A 13 -21.04 -3.43 3.65
CA PRO A 13 -20.56 -4.15 2.47
C PRO A 13 -20.43 -3.21 1.26
N VAL A 14 -19.31 -3.29 0.55
CA VAL A 14 -19.10 -2.57 -0.70
C VAL A 14 -19.22 -3.54 -1.86
N ASP A 15 -20.13 -3.27 -2.79
CA ASP A 15 -20.24 -4.02 -4.05
C ASP A 15 -19.17 -3.53 -5.04
N LEU A 16 -18.29 -4.45 -5.43
CA LEU A 16 -17.22 -4.21 -6.40
C LEU A 16 -17.36 -5.09 -7.64
N SER A 17 -18.52 -5.69 -7.88
CA SER A 17 -18.73 -6.68 -8.94
C SER A 17 -18.39 -6.19 -10.36
N ASP A 18 -18.61 -4.90 -10.64
CA ASP A 18 -18.32 -4.28 -11.95
C ASP A 18 -16.88 -3.80 -12.09
N ASP A 19 -16.15 -3.62 -10.98
CA ASP A 19 -14.79 -3.12 -11.01
C ASP A 19 -13.79 -4.11 -11.65
N PRO A 20 -13.69 -5.42 -11.31
CA PRO A 20 -12.56 -6.28 -11.65
C PRO A 20 -12.34 -6.56 -13.14
N HIS A 21 -13.25 -6.15 -14.01
CA HIS A 21 -13.26 -6.44 -15.45
C HIS A 21 -13.10 -5.18 -16.31
N GLY A 22 -12.64 -5.36 -17.54
CA GLY A 22 -12.53 -4.31 -18.55
C GLY A 22 -11.14 -3.70 -18.62
N LEU A 23 -10.77 -3.23 -19.82
CA LEU A 23 -9.44 -2.66 -20.12
C LEU A 23 -8.25 -3.54 -19.65
N GLY A 24 -8.44 -4.87 -19.56
CA GLY A 24 -7.43 -5.81 -19.11
C GLY A 24 -7.27 -5.93 -17.59
N ARG A 25 -8.16 -5.33 -16.78
CA ARG A 25 -8.13 -5.44 -15.31
C ARG A 25 -8.24 -6.89 -14.84
N GLU A 26 -8.93 -7.73 -15.60
CA GLU A 26 -9.09 -9.15 -15.31
C GLU A 26 -7.75 -9.91 -15.29
N LEU A 27 -6.75 -9.47 -16.06
CA LEU A 27 -5.41 -10.08 -16.09
C LEU A 27 -4.66 -9.90 -14.77
N PHE A 28 -5.07 -8.93 -13.95
CA PHE A 28 -4.43 -8.57 -12.69
C PHE A 28 -5.21 -9.03 -11.45
N ALA A 29 -6.27 -9.84 -11.62
CA ALA A 29 -7.14 -10.25 -10.52
C ALA A 29 -6.36 -10.89 -9.36
N VAL A 30 -5.47 -11.83 -9.68
CA VAL A 30 -4.63 -12.51 -8.68
C VAL A 30 -3.68 -11.54 -7.98
N PHE A 31 -3.12 -10.57 -8.72
CA PHE A 31 -2.17 -9.61 -8.17
C PHE A 31 -2.83 -8.68 -7.16
N ARG A 32 -4.02 -8.16 -7.48
CA ARG A 32 -4.81 -7.30 -6.59
C ARG A 32 -5.25 -8.04 -5.32
N ALA A 33 -5.65 -9.31 -5.45
CA ALA A 33 -6.07 -10.14 -4.32
C ALA A 33 -4.93 -10.48 -3.35
N ASN A 34 -3.67 -10.37 -3.78
CA ASN A 34 -2.48 -10.76 -3.00
C ASN A 34 -1.54 -9.59 -2.69
N ALA A 35 -1.92 -8.34 -2.98
CA ALA A 35 -1.08 -7.18 -2.68
C ALA A 35 -0.96 -6.97 -1.16
N THR A 36 0.25 -6.65 -0.68
CA THR A 36 0.47 -6.25 0.71
C THR A 36 -0.16 -4.88 1.01
N GLY A 37 -0.19 -4.50 2.29
CA GLY A 37 -0.60 -3.16 2.70
C GLY A 37 0.31 -2.08 2.13
N ALA A 38 -0.19 -0.84 2.07
CA ALA A 38 0.57 0.31 1.59
C ALA A 38 1.87 0.52 2.40
N GLU A 39 1.81 0.28 3.71
CA GLU A 39 2.98 0.35 4.61
C GLU A 39 4.09 -0.66 4.27
N GLN A 40 3.74 -1.70 3.50
CA GLN A 40 4.66 -2.74 3.02
C GLN A 40 4.93 -2.60 1.51
N GLY A 41 4.62 -1.44 0.93
CA GLY A 41 4.89 -1.12 -0.47
C GLY A 41 3.90 -1.66 -1.49
N ALA A 42 2.74 -2.19 -1.08
CA ALA A 42 1.72 -2.74 -1.98
C ALA A 42 2.26 -3.77 -2.99
N ILE A 43 3.11 -4.67 -2.51
CA ILE A 43 3.83 -5.66 -3.32
C ILE A 43 3.01 -6.96 -3.39
N THR A 44 2.93 -7.60 -4.55
CA THR A 44 2.30 -8.94 -4.71
C THR A 44 3.28 -10.08 -4.45
N PHE A 45 4.52 -9.95 -4.93
CA PHE A 45 5.56 -10.96 -4.76
C PHE A 45 6.61 -10.44 -3.79
N GLY A 46 6.36 -10.63 -2.50
CA GLY A 46 7.33 -10.32 -1.45
C GLY A 46 8.20 -11.53 -1.11
N THR A 47 9.47 -11.30 -0.80
CA THR A 47 10.25 -12.25 0.00
C THR A 47 9.59 -12.33 1.38
N LEU A 48 9.31 -13.54 1.88
CA LEU A 48 8.99 -13.74 3.29
C LEU A 48 10.25 -13.44 4.10
N GLU A 49 10.50 -12.16 4.37
CA GLU A 49 11.31 -11.75 5.50
C GLU A 49 10.58 -12.29 6.73
N ASN A 50 11.13 -13.36 7.31
CA ASN A 50 10.59 -13.93 8.53
C ASN A 50 10.75 -12.86 9.60
N ALA A 51 9.65 -12.16 9.90
CA ALA A 51 9.61 -11.00 10.77
C ALA A 51 9.82 -11.40 12.24
N THR A 52 11.02 -11.85 12.58
CA THR A 52 11.58 -11.64 13.91
C THR A 52 12.13 -10.22 13.92
N ALA A 53 11.22 -9.28 14.22
CA ALA A 53 11.55 -7.89 14.44
C ALA A 53 12.63 -7.79 15.54
N THR A 54 13.87 -7.59 15.13
CA THR A 54 14.85 -6.92 15.99
C THR A 54 14.60 -5.43 15.78
N PRO A 55 14.23 -4.66 16.82
CA PRO A 55 14.04 -3.23 16.66
C PRO A 55 15.40 -2.61 16.32
N ILE A 56 15.52 -2.07 15.11
CA ILE A 56 16.68 -1.24 14.74
C ILE A 56 16.50 0.09 15.47
N PRO A 57 17.43 0.52 16.34
CA PRO A 57 17.33 1.83 16.96
C PRO A 57 17.55 2.92 15.90
N ASP A 58 16.57 3.81 15.77
CA ASP A 58 16.57 5.08 15.03
C ASP A 58 17.62 5.20 13.90
N ALA A 59 17.28 4.71 12.71
CA ALA A 59 18.01 5.06 11.50
C ALA A 59 17.49 6.41 10.96
N ALA A 60 18.37 7.42 11.00
CA ALA A 60 18.17 8.79 10.53
C ALA A 60 17.50 8.91 9.15
N PRO A 61 16.79 10.03 8.86
CA PRO A 61 16.08 10.18 7.60
C PRO A 61 17.08 10.31 6.43
N VAL A 62 17.05 9.35 5.51
CA VAL A 62 17.77 9.45 4.24
C VAL A 62 16.75 9.38 3.12
N HIS A 63 16.51 10.53 2.48
CA HIS A 63 16.54 10.75 1.02
C HIS A 63 15.69 11.98 0.64
N ASP A 64 16.38 13.12 0.46
CA ASP A 64 15.83 14.30 -0.21
C ASP A 64 16.41 14.36 -1.63
N HIS A 65 15.71 13.75 -2.59
CA HIS A 65 16.08 13.75 -4.01
C HIS A 65 14.88 14.06 -4.90
N VAL A 66 14.26 15.23 -4.70
CA VAL A 66 13.41 15.84 -5.72
C VAL A 66 14.11 17.06 -6.26
N ARG A 67 14.84 16.92 -7.37
CA ARG A 67 15.47 18.04 -8.08
C ARG A 67 14.59 18.41 -9.27
N PHE A 68 13.81 19.48 -9.12
CA PHE A 68 13.13 20.10 -10.26
C PHE A 68 14.19 20.74 -11.17
N THR A 69 14.32 20.23 -12.39
CA THR A 69 15.14 20.84 -13.44
C THR A 69 14.50 22.16 -13.84
N GLN A 70 15.12 23.28 -13.48
CA GLN A 70 14.72 24.57 -14.02
C GLN A 70 15.24 24.66 -15.46
N GLU A 71 14.31 24.81 -16.40
CA GLU A 71 14.54 25.03 -17.82
C GLU A 71 15.31 26.34 -18.06
N GLU A 72 16.19 26.29 -19.07
CA GLU A 72 17.13 27.35 -19.47
C GLU A 72 16.50 28.36 -20.43
N ALA A 73 17.06 29.58 -20.40
CA ALA A 73 17.07 30.67 -21.41
C ALA A 73 16.17 31.89 -21.13
N PRO A 74 16.53 33.10 -21.65
CA PRO A 74 17.67 33.44 -22.52
C PRO A 74 18.77 34.30 -21.90
#